data_AF-A0AAX4L1Q5-F1
#
_entry.id   AF-A0AAX4L1Q5-F1
#
_cell.length_a   1.000
_cell.length_b   1.000
_cell.length_c   1.000
_cell.angle_alpha   90.00
_cell.angle_beta   90.00
_cell.angle_gamma   90.00
#
_symmetry.space_group_name_H-M   'P 1'
#
loop_
_entity.id
_entity.type
_entity.pdbx_description
1 polymer ?
#
loop_
_entity_poly.entity_id
_entity_poly.type
_entity_poly.pdbx_seq_one_letter_code
_entity_poly.pdbx_strand_id
1 'polypeptide(L)'
;MPRRSKNIENKENPPLVINLSNIPKYKHLLISWYVRTALQYLYGFDIFLKSPSQIDINQMVDDINRALEGLKLEKAKNLEYQDFQETYETISKTSYRNFLQEFKEFGRTFGGQTSEIRELNRVQKGVLKLATIGYEISKVKEYNVFVDITSQNVLLKDIRKAMDSLKLVFSAISNNKLSEKALMIGMASAIALAYKDNINDLMNNPLRVIYVSKSGNLVSYVLNELSNELWHLGITSSIFQLLVNYKYEIKNRKNTTIKNFIELLATTIIQYHNLGSINGFYPIIRSLTSDTVVEEGSFVYKEKWDEITKGLLGINLRPKVIVIKGDEDETSSD
;
A
#
# COMPACT_ATOMS: atom_id res chain seq x y z
N MET A 1 35.55 -6.30 -60.63
CA MET A 1 35.06 -5.53 -59.46
C MET A 1 35.20 -6.39 -58.21
N PRO A 2 36.07 -6.06 -57.25
CA PRO A 2 36.12 -6.76 -55.98
C PRO A 2 35.03 -6.25 -55.03
N ARG A 3 34.24 -7.17 -54.47
CA ARG A 3 33.27 -6.87 -53.39
C ARG A 3 34.06 -6.48 -52.14
N ARG A 4 33.97 -5.19 -51.74
CA ARG A 4 34.38 -4.75 -50.41
C ARG A 4 33.47 -5.42 -49.37
N SER A 5 33.99 -6.39 -48.62
CA SER A 5 33.38 -6.81 -47.36
C SER A 5 33.55 -5.65 -46.37
N LYS A 6 32.44 -4.94 -46.09
CA LYS A 6 32.37 -4.10 -44.89
C LYS A 6 32.38 -5.07 -43.70
N ASN A 7 33.52 -5.22 -43.05
CA ASN A 7 33.58 -5.67 -41.66
C ASN A 7 32.83 -4.62 -40.84
N ILE A 8 31.54 -4.86 -40.64
CA ILE A 8 30.79 -4.23 -39.56
C ILE A 8 31.30 -4.93 -38.30
N GLU A 9 32.20 -4.27 -37.58
CA GLU A 9 32.47 -4.62 -36.18
C GLU A 9 31.12 -4.63 -35.46
N ASN A 10 30.61 -5.82 -35.16
CA ASN A 10 29.55 -5.99 -34.17
C ASN A 10 30.12 -5.50 -32.84
N LYS A 11 29.89 -4.23 -32.51
CA LYS A 11 29.91 -3.80 -31.11
C LYS A 11 28.80 -4.59 -30.42
N GLU A 12 29.16 -5.71 -29.81
CA GLU A 12 28.31 -6.37 -28.84
C GLU A 12 28.02 -5.36 -27.74
N ASN A 13 26.85 -4.72 -27.78
CA ASN A 13 26.37 -3.92 -26.66
C ASN A 13 26.39 -4.84 -25.42
N PRO A 14 27.03 -4.42 -24.31
CA PRO A 14 27.06 -5.24 -23.12
C PRO A 14 25.61 -5.56 -22.70
N PRO A 15 25.33 -6.81 -22.28
CA PRO A 15 23.99 -7.24 -21.94
C PRO A 15 23.40 -6.30 -20.90
N LEU A 16 22.18 -5.81 -21.14
CA LEU A 16 21.52 -4.96 -20.17
C LEU A 16 21.09 -5.81 -18.97
N VAL A 17 21.60 -5.46 -17.78
CA VAL A 17 21.35 -6.17 -16.52
C VAL A 17 20.67 -5.24 -15.52
N ILE A 18 19.49 -5.62 -15.00
CA ILE A 18 18.86 -4.86 -13.91
C ILE A 18 19.62 -5.14 -12.61
N ASN A 19 20.08 -4.08 -11.96
CA ASN A 19 20.77 -4.07 -10.68
C ASN A 19 20.22 -2.93 -9.80
N LEU A 20 20.69 -2.79 -8.56
CA LEU A 20 20.20 -1.74 -7.66
C LEU A 20 20.54 -0.31 -8.13
N SER A 21 21.56 -0.10 -8.96
CA SER A 21 21.92 1.24 -9.42
C SER A 21 21.04 1.74 -10.57
N ASN A 22 20.45 0.83 -11.36
CA ASN A 22 19.58 1.19 -12.48
C ASN A 22 18.10 0.83 -12.28
N ILE A 23 17.72 0.13 -11.20
CA ILE A 23 16.32 -0.22 -10.92
C ILE A 23 15.33 0.97 -10.89
N PRO A 24 15.71 2.20 -10.47
CA PRO A 24 14.77 3.33 -10.51
C PRO A 24 14.32 3.69 -11.92
N LYS A 25 15.12 3.41 -12.95
CA LYS A 25 14.74 3.60 -14.37
C LYS A 25 13.57 2.73 -14.78
N TYR A 26 13.36 1.62 -14.06
CA TYR A 26 12.32 0.63 -14.33
C TYR A 26 11.16 0.71 -13.33
N LYS A 27 10.87 1.89 -12.76
CA LYS A 27 9.77 2.10 -11.79
C LYS A 27 8.36 1.72 -12.29
N HIS A 28 8.19 1.51 -13.58
CA HIS A 28 6.95 1.02 -14.19
C HIS A 28 6.78 -0.50 -14.08
N LEU A 29 7.83 -1.25 -13.74
CA LEU A 29 7.80 -2.70 -13.57
C LEU A 29 7.52 -3.08 -12.11
N LEU A 30 6.71 -4.11 -11.89
CA LEU A 30 6.31 -4.55 -10.55
C LEU A 30 7.50 -5.06 -9.73
N ILE A 31 8.52 -5.64 -10.36
CA ILE A 31 9.77 -6.03 -9.69
C ILE A 31 10.43 -4.87 -8.96
N SER A 32 10.38 -3.68 -9.53
CA SER A 32 10.99 -2.47 -8.98
C SER A 32 10.22 -2.02 -7.74
N TRP A 33 8.90 -2.17 -7.76
CA TRP A 33 8.03 -1.94 -6.60
C TRP A 33 8.28 -2.93 -5.47
N TYR A 34 8.48 -4.21 -5.79
CA TYR A 34 8.85 -5.20 -4.78
C TYR A 34 10.21 -4.88 -4.15
N VAL A 35 11.23 -4.61 -4.95
CA VAL A 35 12.56 -4.26 -4.42
C VAL A 35 12.50 -3.01 -3.57
N ARG A 36 11.81 -1.96 -4.03
CA ARG A 36 11.58 -0.74 -3.24
C ARG A 36 10.91 -1.05 -1.91
N THR A 37 9.85 -1.85 -1.93
CA THR A 37 9.09 -2.21 -0.72
C THR A 37 9.96 -2.96 0.29
N ALA A 38 10.78 -3.91 -0.17
CA ALA A 38 11.73 -4.59 0.69
C ALA A 38 12.72 -3.61 1.32
N LEU A 39 13.26 -2.69 0.53
CA LEU A 39 14.23 -1.70 1.02
C LEU A 39 13.62 -0.70 2.01
N GLN A 40 12.40 -0.23 1.74
CA GLN A 40 11.68 0.66 2.64
C GLN A 40 11.34 -0.05 3.96
N TYR A 41 10.85 -1.28 3.90
CA TYR A 41 10.44 -2.04 5.09
C TYR A 41 11.63 -2.43 5.97
N LEU A 42 12.76 -2.82 5.36
CA LEU A 42 13.93 -3.33 6.07
C LEU A 42 14.88 -2.23 6.54
N TYR A 43 15.10 -1.21 5.71
CA TYR A 43 16.16 -0.22 5.95
C TYR A 43 15.60 1.20 6.11
N GLY A 44 14.29 1.38 5.96
CA GLY A 44 13.71 2.72 5.91
C GLY A 44 14.35 3.55 4.79
N PHE A 45 14.54 2.95 3.62
CA PHE A 45 15.21 3.56 2.48
C PHE A 45 14.36 3.46 1.21
N ASP A 46 14.26 4.56 0.47
CA ASP A 46 13.54 4.59 -0.80
C ASP A 46 14.49 4.73 -1.99
N ILE A 47 14.66 3.61 -2.70
CA ILE A 47 15.54 3.53 -3.88
C ILE A 47 15.09 4.39 -5.05
N PHE A 48 13.82 4.84 -5.09
CA PHE A 48 13.33 5.75 -6.14
C PHE A 48 13.62 7.21 -5.82
N LEU A 49 13.85 7.56 -4.56
CA LEU A 49 14.14 8.93 -4.13
C LEU A 49 15.63 9.19 -3.94
N LYS A 50 16.38 8.16 -3.56
CA LYS A 50 17.83 8.23 -3.35
C LYS A 50 18.47 6.99 -3.94
N SER A 51 19.47 7.16 -4.81
CA SER A 51 20.28 6.03 -5.25
C SER A 51 21.08 5.49 -4.07
N PRO A 52 21.24 4.16 -3.93
CA PRO A 52 22.07 3.59 -2.88
C PRO A 52 23.53 3.96 -3.18
N SER A 53 24.01 5.04 -2.56
CA SER A 53 25.43 5.38 -2.53
C SER A 53 26.11 4.42 -1.56
N GLN A 54 26.84 3.44 -2.10
CA GLN A 54 27.70 2.52 -1.34
C GLN A 54 26.99 1.74 -0.22
N ILE A 55 25.78 1.22 -0.46
CA ILE A 55 25.27 0.18 0.44
C ILE A 55 25.96 -1.13 0.05
N ASP A 56 26.73 -1.71 0.98
CA ASP A 56 27.39 -2.99 0.75
C ASP A 56 26.32 -4.07 0.55
N ILE A 57 26.26 -4.58 -0.67
CA ILE A 57 25.29 -5.60 -1.11
C ILE A 57 25.39 -6.86 -0.24
N ASN A 58 26.58 -7.18 0.29
CA ASN A 58 26.77 -8.33 1.16
C ASN A 58 26.18 -8.10 2.54
N GLN A 59 26.39 -6.91 3.12
CA GLN A 59 25.78 -6.53 4.40
C GLN A 59 24.25 -6.47 4.30
N MET A 60 23.74 -6.01 3.16
CA MET A 60 22.32 -6.10 2.85
C MET A 60 21.81 -7.53 2.79
N VAL A 61 22.56 -8.47 2.22
CA VAL A 61 22.18 -9.89 2.17
C VAL A 61 22.13 -10.49 3.58
N ASP A 62 23.01 -10.08 4.49
CA ASP A 62 23.04 -10.57 5.87
C ASP A 62 21.93 -9.96 6.75
N ASP A 63 21.66 -8.67 6.59
CA ASP A 63 20.50 -8.00 7.21
C ASP A 63 19.17 -8.55 6.66
N ILE A 64 19.13 -8.88 5.37
CA ILE A 64 18.02 -9.59 4.72
C ILE A 64 17.82 -10.99 5.31
N ASN A 65 18.90 -11.75 5.51
CA ASN A 65 18.81 -13.09 6.10
C ASN A 65 18.31 -13.01 7.55
N ARG A 66 18.77 -12.02 8.34
CA ARG A 66 18.29 -11.78 9.70
C ARG A 66 16.84 -11.30 9.78
N ALA A 67 16.41 -10.40 8.88
CA ALA A 67 15.02 -9.96 8.82
C ALA A 67 14.09 -11.07 8.33
N LEU A 68 14.56 -11.92 7.42
CA LEU A 68 13.88 -13.14 7.02
C LEU A 68 13.82 -14.16 8.14
N GLU A 69 14.86 -14.31 8.96
CA GLU A 69 14.81 -15.13 10.18
C GLU A 69 13.80 -14.59 11.19
N GLY A 70 13.67 -13.26 11.34
CA GLY A 70 12.62 -12.62 12.14
C GLY A 70 11.21 -12.87 11.61
N LEU A 71 10.99 -12.70 10.30
CA LEU A 71 9.72 -13.02 9.62
C LEU A 71 9.41 -14.52 9.63
N LYS A 72 10.45 -15.37 9.56
CA LYS A 72 10.37 -16.81 9.69
C LYS A 72 10.03 -17.20 11.13
N LEU A 73 10.57 -16.59 12.17
CA LEU A 73 10.24 -16.93 13.57
C LEU A 73 8.76 -16.68 13.90
N GLU A 74 8.11 -15.70 13.26
CA GLU A 74 6.66 -15.51 13.36
C GLU A 74 5.85 -16.57 12.60
N LYS A 75 6.30 -17.03 11.42
CA LYS A 75 5.62 -18.06 10.60
C LYS A 75 5.99 -19.51 10.95
N ALA A 76 7.19 -19.74 11.48
CA ALA A 76 7.81 -21.04 11.79
C ALA A 76 7.43 -21.57 13.17
N LYS A 77 6.50 -20.93 13.87
CA LYS A 77 5.63 -21.68 14.79
C LYS A 77 4.82 -22.77 14.08
N ASN A 78 4.82 -22.85 12.73
CA ASN A 78 3.94 -23.78 12.02
C ASN A 78 4.44 -24.42 10.69
N LEU A 79 5.71 -24.40 10.23
CA LEU A 79 6.15 -25.23 9.07
C LEU A 79 7.70 -25.32 8.92
N GLU A 80 8.19 -26.47 8.43
CA GLU A 80 9.60 -26.87 8.36
C GLU A 80 10.39 -26.26 7.18
N TYR A 81 11.70 -26.10 7.37
CA TYR A 81 12.65 -25.33 6.55
C TYR A 81 12.86 -25.83 5.10
N GLN A 82 12.46 -27.06 4.75
CA GLN A 82 12.63 -27.63 3.41
C GLN A 82 11.62 -27.06 2.39
N ASP A 83 10.39 -26.79 2.81
CA ASP A 83 9.35 -26.18 1.97
C ASP A 83 9.77 -24.77 1.50
N PHE A 84 10.64 -24.10 2.25
CA PHE A 84 11.10 -22.74 1.95
C PHE A 84 12.06 -22.67 0.75
N GLN A 85 12.95 -23.64 0.55
CA GLN A 85 13.84 -23.63 -0.62
C GLN A 85 13.07 -23.91 -1.91
N GLU A 86 12.13 -24.87 -1.85
CA GLU A 86 11.22 -25.16 -2.95
C GLU A 86 10.29 -23.98 -3.24
N THR A 87 9.78 -23.32 -2.21
CA THR A 87 8.95 -22.11 -2.33
C THR A 87 9.77 -20.93 -2.86
N TYR A 88 11.03 -20.75 -2.44
CA TYR A 88 11.91 -19.71 -2.97
C TYR A 88 12.27 -19.97 -4.43
N GLU A 89 12.56 -21.21 -4.82
CA GLU A 89 12.79 -21.55 -6.23
C GLU A 89 11.52 -21.40 -7.08
N THR A 90 10.38 -21.81 -6.54
CA THR A 90 9.09 -21.74 -7.24
C THR A 90 8.63 -20.29 -7.36
N ILE A 91 8.75 -19.48 -6.31
CA ILE A 91 8.44 -18.04 -6.34
C ILE A 91 9.48 -17.31 -7.18
N SER A 92 10.78 -17.57 -7.06
CA SER A 92 11.75 -16.90 -7.92
C SER A 92 11.54 -17.25 -9.40
N LYS A 93 11.21 -18.50 -9.75
CA LYS A 93 10.84 -18.90 -11.12
C LYS A 93 9.51 -18.28 -11.56
N THR A 94 8.49 -18.26 -10.71
CA THR A 94 7.15 -17.75 -11.03
C THR A 94 7.13 -16.21 -11.10
N SER A 95 7.72 -15.52 -10.12
CA SER A 95 7.93 -14.08 -10.13
C SER A 95 8.85 -13.66 -11.26
N TYR A 96 9.91 -14.42 -11.60
CA TYR A 96 10.73 -14.14 -12.77
C TYR A 96 9.96 -14.34 -14.08
N ARG A 97 9.12 -15.37 -14.18
CA ARG A 97 8.26 -15.61 -15.35
C ARG A 97 7.20 -14.53 -15.51
N ASN A 98 6.51 -14.17 -14.42
CA ASN A 98 5.53 -13.08 -14.39
C ASN A 98 6.20 -11.74 -14.69
N PHE A 99 7.40 -11.49 -14.16
CA PHE A 99 8.22 -10.34 -14.49
C PHE A 99 8.59 -10.31 -15.98
N LEU A 100 9.07 -11.42 -16.54
CA LEU A 100 9.37 -11.51 -17.97
C LEU A 100 8.12 -11.30 -18.83
N GLN A 101 6.96 -11.73 -18.35
CA GLN A 101 5.69 -11.52 -19.03
C GLN A 101 5.24 -10.07 -18.97
N GLU A 102 5.21 -9.45 -17.79
CA GLU A 102 4.96 -8.01 -17.59
C GLU A 102 5.90 -7.16 -18.43
N PHE A 103 7.17 -7.55 -18.50
CA PHE A 103 8.19 -6.86 -19.28
C PHE A 103 7.95 -7.00 -20.80
N LYS A 104 7.58 -8.20 -21.26
CA LYS A 104 7.18 -8.43 -22.65
C LYS A 104 5.92 -7.64 -23.00
N GLU A 105 4.95 -7.56 -22.10
CA GLU A 105 3.73 -6.78 -22.28
C GLU A 105 4.02 -5.28 -22.27
N PHE A 106 4.84 -4.77 -21.34
CA PHE A 106 5.30 -3.39 -21.32
C PHE A 106 6.04 -3.02 -22.61
N GLY A 107 6.97 -3.87 -23.07
CA GLY A 107 7.68 -3.69 -24.33
C GLY A 107 6.76 -3.73 -25.57
N ARG A 108 5.62 -4.42 -25.51
CA ARG A 108 4.61 -4.44 -26.58
C ARG A 108 3.70 -3.21 -26.56
N THR A 109 3.28 -2.79 -25.36
CA THR A 109 2.31 -1.69 -25.15
C THR A 109 2.97 -0.32 -25.28
N PHE A 110 4.22 -0.17 -24.85
CA PHE A 110 4.93 1.11 -24.80
C PHE A 110 6.17 1.17 -25.69
N GLY A 111 6.57 0.05 -26.33
CA GLY A 111 7.88 -0.13 -26.96
C GLY A 111 7.88 -0.22 -28.49
N GLY A 112 7.17 0.67 -29.16
CA GLY A 112 7.69 1.18 -30.43
C GLY A 112 9.06 1.83 -30.18
N GLN A 113 10.14 1.06 -30.41
CA GLN A 113 11.55 1.51 -30.44
C GLN A 113 12.18 2.08 -29.14
N THR A 114 12.52 1.24 -28.17
CA THR A 114 13.80 1.42 -27.45
C THR A 114 14.54 0.08 -27.47
N SER A 115 15.68 0.04 -28.17
CA SER A 115 16.57 -1.13 -28.26
C SER A 115 16.97 -1.65 -26.87
N GLU A 116 17.09 -0.76 -25.88
CA GLU A 116 17.40 -1.07 -24.49
C GLU A 116 16.41 -2.02 -23.82
N ILE A 117 15.11 -1.96 -24.16
CA ILE A 117 14.07 -2.85 -23.61
C ILE A 117 14.13 -4.24 -24.25
N ARG A 118 14.60 -4.34 -25.50
CA ARG A 118 14.75 -5.64 -26.21
C ARG A 118 16.06 -6.36 -25.83
N GLU A 119 17.06 -5.63 -25.35
CA GLU A 119 18.41 -6.13 -25.04
C GLU A 119 18.60 -6.55 -23.56
N LEU A 120 17.51 -6.63 -22.78
CA LEU A 120 17.56 -7.06 -21.39
C LEU A 120 17.80 -8.57 -21.28
N ASN A 121 19.02 -8.94 -20.90
CA ASN A 121 19.44 -10.34 -20.89
C ASN A 121 19.33 -10.98 -19.51
N ARG A 122 19.46 -10.22 -18.40
CA ARG A 122 19.47 -10.77 -17.02
C ARG A 122 19.01 -9.77 -15.95
N VAL A 123 18.53 -10.27 -14.82
CA VAL A 123 18.35 -9.51 -13.56
C VAL A 123 19.40 -10.00 -12.56
N GLN A 124 20.06 -9.08 -11.84
CA GLN A 124 21.03 -9.43 -10.82
C GLN A 124 20.38 -10.28 -9.71
N LYS A 125 21.05 -11.35 -9.27
CA LYS A 125 20.55 -12.28 -8.24
C LYS A 125 20.11 -11.57 -6.95
N GLY A 126 20.84 -10.53 -6.52
CA GLY A 126 20.48 -9.72 -5.34
C GLY A 126 19.16 -8.94 -5.51
N VAL A 127 18.91 -8.41 -6.71
CA VAL A 127 17.65 -7.74 -7.05
C VAL A 127 16.48 -8.73 -7.02
N LEU A 128 16.66 -9.93 -7.57
CA LEU A 128 15.63 -10.98 -7.50
C LEU A 128 15.30 -11.38 -6.06
N LYS A 129 16.32 -11.53 -5.20
CA LYS A 129 16.12 -11.81 -3.76
C LYS A 129 15.28 -10.73 -3.08
N LEU A 130 15.65 -9.46 -3.27
CA LEU A 130 14.91 -8.32 -2.73
C LEU A 130 13.48 -8.27 -3.27
N ALA A 131 13.27 -8.57 -4.55
CA ALA A 131 11.94 -8.63 -5.14
C ALA A 131 11.07 -9.74 -4.51
N THR A 132 11.63 -10.94 -4.27
CA THR A 132 10.90 -12.02 -3.60
C THR A 132 10.48 -11.63 -2.19
N ILE A 133 11.36 -10.94 -1.45
CA ILE A 133 11.06 -10.43 -0.11
C ILE A 133 9.97 -9.37 -0.17
N GLY A 134 10.10 -8.39 -1.06
CA GLY A 134 9.13 -7.33 -1.24
C GLY A 134 7.75 -7.85 -1.64
N TYR A 135 7.71 -8.90 -2.46
CA TYR A 135 6.48 -9.63 -2.77
C TYR A 135 5.85 -10.19 -1.50
N GLU A 136 6.60 -10.93 -0.67
CA GLU A 136 6.07 -11.52 0.57
C GLU A 136 5.64 -10.46 1.61
N ILE A 137 6.39 -9.36 1.72
CA ILE A 137 6.05 -8.25 2.62
C ILE A 137 4.76 -7.57 2.14
N SER A 138 4.63 -7.28 0.85
CA SER A 138 3.47 -6.59 0.27
C SER A 138 2.21 -7.46 0.14
N LYS A 139 2.34 -8.78 0.17
CA LYS A 139 1.24 -9.72 -0.14
C LYS A 139 0.13 -9.71 0.91
N VAL A 140 -1.11 -9.63 0.44
CA VAL A 140 -2.35 -9.77 1.21
C VAL A 140 -3.33 -10.65 0.43
N LYS A 141 -3.38 -11.94 0.76
CA LYS A 141 -4.22 -12.94 0.06
C LYS A 141 -4.07 -12.86 -1.48
N GLU A 142 -4.98 -12.13 -2.13
CA GLU A 142 -5.08 -11.97 -3.59
C GLU A 142 -4.54 -10.62 -4.11
N TYR A 143 -3.96 -9.80 -3.23
CA TYR A 143 -3.46 -8.45 -3.53
C TYR A 143 -1.99 -8.31 -3.15
N ASN A 144 -1.32 -7.34 -3.78
CA ASN A 144 -0.05 -6.79 -3.29
C ASN A 144 -0.27 -5.31 -2.98
N VAL A 145 0.13 -4.89 -1.78
CA VAL A 145 -0.03 -3.53 -1.26
C VAL A 145 1.34 -2.87 -1.10
N PHE A 146 1.48 -1.68 -1.65
CA PHE A 146 2.68 -0.87 -1.65
C PHE A 146 2.40 0.50 -1.02
N VAL A 147 3.42 1.08 -0.40
CA VAL A 147 3.38 2.45 0.10
C VAL A 147 4.38 3.27 -0.70
N ASP A 148 3.86 4.16 -1.53
CA ASP A 148 4.62 5.11 -2.31
C ASP A 148 4.82 6.40 -1.50
N ILE A 149 6.05 6.60 -1.06
CA ILE A 149 6.51 7.82 -0.42
C ILE A 149 6.95 8.78 -1.52
N THR A 150 6.26 9.90 -1.66
CA THR A 150 6.58 10.89 -2.71
C THR A 150 7.62 11.93 -2.28
N SER A 151 8.03 11.92 -1.01
CA SER A 151 8.96 12.92 -0.47
C SER A 151 10.06 12.32 0.41
N GLN A 152 11.25 12.91 0.32
CA GLN A 152 12.46 12.50 1.03
C GLN A 152 12.38 12.68 2.57
N ASN A 153 11.40 13.46 3.06
CA ASN A 153 11.26 13.80 4.47
C ASN A 153 10.23 12.94 5.23
N VAL A 154 9.63 11.92 4.60
CA VAL A 154 8.79 10.98 5.35
C VAL A 154 9.66 10.19 6.31
N LEU A 155 9.22 10.13 7.56
CA LEU A 155 9.82 9.29 8.59
C LEU A 155 9.62 7.81 8.23
N LEU A 156 10.52 7.29 7.40
CA LEU A 156 10.58 5.91 6.94
C LEU A 156 10.52 4.89 8.10
N LYS A 157 10.85 5.31 9.33
CA LYS A 157 10.72 4.52 10.57
C LYS A 157 9.32 3.96 10.83
N ASP A 158 8.26 4.64 10.36
CA ASP A 158 6.87 4.24 10.61
C ASP A 158 6.24 3.50 9.41
N ILE A 159 6.98 3.33 8.30
CA ILE A 159 6.47 2.64 7.10
C ILE A 159 6.12 1.18 7.37
N ARG A 160 6.91 0.50 8.22
CA ARG A 160 6.66 -0.89 8.61
C ARG A 160 5.31 -1.03 9.31
N LYS A 161 5.05 -0.18 10.32
CA LYS A 161 3.77 -0.16 11.04
C LYS A 161 2.63 0.14 10.07
N ALA A 162 2.79 1.12 9.19
CA ALA A 162 1.78 1.47 8.20
C ALA A 162 1.48 0.29 7.27
N MET A 163 2.51 -0.38 6.74
CA MET A 163 2.34 -1.57 5.91
C MET A 163 1.62 -2.69 6.65
N ASP A 164 2.05 -3.03 7.86
CA ASP A 164 1.45 -4.10 8.65
C ASP A 164 -0.04 -3.80 8.94
N SER A 165 -0.36 -2.56 9.33
CA SER A 165 -1.74 -2.10 9.55
C SER A 165 -2.58 -2.10 8.26
N LEU A 166 -2.01 -1.67 7.13
CA LEU A 166 -2.70 -1.72 5.82
C LEU A 166 -3.06 -3.15 5.44
N LYS A 167 -2.14 -4.11 5.64
CA LYS A 167 -2.39 -5.53 5.35
C LYS A 167 -3.57 -6.09 6.14
N LEU A 168 -3.70 -5.68 7.41
CA LEU A 168 -4.85 -6.04 8.25
C LEU A 168 -6.16 -5.50 7.67
N VAL A 169 -6.17 -4.24 7.25
CA VAL A 169 -7.35 -3.59 6.63
C VAL A 169 -7.75 -4.30 5.33
N PHE A 170 -6.80 -4.50 4.41
CA PHE A 170 -7.07 -5.19 3.14
C PHE A 170 -7.61 -6.61 3.39
N SER A 171 -6.98 -7.37 4.30
CA SER A 171 -7.45 -8.71 4.64
C SER A 171 -8.88 -8.70 5.18
N ALA A 172 -9.19 -7.78 6.10
CA ALA A 172 -10.52 -7.67 6.68
C ALA A 172 -11.58 -7.30 5.63
N ILE A 173 -11.30 -6.32 4.78
CA ILE A 173 -12.27 -5.80 3.81
C ILE A 173 -12.54 -6.82 2.69
N SER A 174 -11.49 -7.45 2.16
CA SER A 174 -11.63 -8.49 1.15
C SER A 174 -12.43 -9.69 1.64
N ASN A 175 -12.34 -10.03 2.93
CA ASN A 175 -13.10 -11.15 3.51
C ASN A 175 -14.56 -10.80 3.80
N ASN A 176 -14.85 -9.53 4.05
CA ASN A 176 -16.15 -9.08 4.56
C ASN A 176 -17.03 -8.36 3.53
N LYS A 177 -16.61 -8.31 2.26
CA LYS A 177 -17.37 -7.73 1.14
C LYS A 177 -17.79 -6.27 1.41
N LEU A 178 -16.89 -5.51 2.03
CA LEU A 178 -17.06 -4.08 2.26
C LEU A 178 -16.65 -3.29 1.01
N SER A 179 -17.19 -2.08 0.87
CA SER A 179 -16.95 -1.22 -0.30
C SER A 179 -15.54 -0.64 -0.35
N GLU A 180 -15.22 -0.05 -1.51
CA GLU A 180 -14.00 0.72 -1.71
C GLU A 180 -13.92 1.96 -0.79
N LYS A 181 -15.05 2.58 -0.44
CA LYS A 181 -15.06 3.68 0.54
C LYS A 181 -14.61 3.21 1.92
N ALA A 182 -15.12 2.05 2.35
CA ALA A 182 -14.67 1.40 3.58
C ALA A 182 -13.16 1.06 3.53
N LEU A 183 -12.66 0.66 2.35
CA LEU A 183 -11.22 0.46 2.13
C LEU A 183 -10.43 1.74 2.30
N MET A 184 -10.85 2.83 1.67
CA MET A 184 -10.18 4.13 1.77
C MET A 184 -10.11 4.63 3.22
N ILE A 185 -11.23 4.62 3.95
CA ILE A 185 -11.24 5.06 5.36
C ILE A 185 -10.42 4.13 6.27
N GLY A 186 -10.41 2.82 5.99
CA GLY A 186 -9.59 1.85 6.69
C GLY A 186 -8.10 2.10 6.48
N MET A 187 -7.69 2.31 5.22
CA MET A 187 -6.31 2.61 4.88
C MET A 187 -5.85 3.94 5.49
N ALA A 188 -6.69 4.97 5.44
CA ALA A 188 -6.41 6.26 6.07
C ALA A 188 -6.28 6.13 7.59
N SER A 189 -7.15 5.34 8.24
CA SER A 189 -7.04 5.08 9.69
C SER A 189 -5.75 4.33 10.05
N ALA A 190 -5.33 3.36 9.23
CA ALA A 190 -4.08 2.63 9.41
C ALA A 190 -2.85 3.56 9.32
N ILE A 191 -2.84 4.46 8.32
CA ILE A 191 -1.78 5.46 8.16
C ILE A 191 -1.75 6.42 9.35
N ALA A 192 -2.92 6.94 9.74
CA ALA A 192 -3.03 7.87 10.88
C ALA A 192 -2.52 7.25 12.19
N LEU A 193 -2.82 5.96 12.45
CA LEU A 193 -2.27 5.25 13.62
C LEU A 193 -0.77 5.05 13.54
N ALA A 194 -0.26 4.65 12.37
CA ALA A 194 1.16 4.39 12.18
C ALA A 194 2.01 5.66 12.36
N TYR A 195 1.48 6.80 11.90
CA TYR A 195 2.14 8.12 11.95
C TYR A 195 1.56 9.05 13.01
N LYS A 196 0.91 8.54 14.07
CA LYS A 196 0.22 9.35 15.08
C LYS A 196 1.05 10.54 15.62
N ASP A 197 2.34 10.33 15.83
CA ASP A 197 3.25 11.32 16.42
C ASP A 197 3.77 12.32 15.37
N ASN A 198 3.57 12.02 14.08
CA ASN A 198 4.11 12.75 12.93
C ASN A 198 3.02 13.02 11.87
N ILE A 199 1.74 13.04 12.26
CA ILE A 199 0.60 13.10 11.33
C ILE A 199 0.59 14.41 10.52
N ASN A 200 1.07 15.50 11.12
CA ASN A 200 1.21 16.79 10.45
C ASN A 200 2.31 16.77 9.37
N ASP A 201 3.36 15.96 9.57
CA ASP A 201 4.43 15.82 8.58
C ASP A 201 3.91 15.15 7.31
N LEU A 202 2.87 14.32 7.42
CA LEU A 202 2.21 13.72 6.26
C LEU A 202 1.54 14.79 5.38
N MET A 203 1.06 15.91 5.92
CA MET A 203 0.45 16.96 5.08
C MET A 203 1.44 17.56 4.08
N ASN A 204 2.71 17.65 4.46
CA ASN A 204 3.78 18.16 3.58
C ASN A 204 4.42 17.07 2.73
N ASN A 205 4.14 15.79 3.01
CA ASN A 205 4.81 14.64 2.41
C ASN A 205 3.80 13.55 2.03
N PRO A 206 3.17 13.64 0.84
CA PRO A 206 2.10 12.73 0.42
C PRO A 206 2.53 11.26 0.45
N LEU A 207 1.73 10.43 1.12
CA LEU A 207 1.76 8.98 1.05
C LEU A 207 0.69 8.54 0.08
N ARG A 208 1.12 7.76 -0.90
CA ARG A 208 0.22 7.11 -1.83
C ARG A 208 0.21 5.63 -1.51
N VAL A 209 -0.96 5.08 -1.20
CA VAL A 209 -1.14 3.63 -1.12
C VAL A 209 -1.44 3.13 -2.51
N ILE A 210 -0.66 2.16 -2.97
CA ILE A 210 -0.88 1.50 -4.26
C ILE A 210 -1.19 0.05 -3.99
N TYR A 211 -2.19 -0.52 -4.65
CA TYR A 211 -2.37 -1.97 -4.64
C TYR A 211 -2.68 -2.51 -6.01
N VAL A 212 -2.29 -3.75 -6.22
CA VAL A 212 -2.65 -4.54 -7.41
C VAL A 212 -3.96 -5.25 -7.10
N SER A 213 -5.02 -4.92 -7.84
CA SER A 213 -6.32 -5.57 -7.71
C SER A 213 -6.26 -7.04 -8.18
N LYS A 214 -7.30 -7.83 -7.90
CA LYS A 214 -7.44 -9.20 -8.41
C LYS A 214 -7.38 -9.29 -9.94
N SER A 215 -7.79 -8.23 -10.64
CA SER A 215 -7.75 -8.14 -12.11
C SER A 215 -6.39 -7.70 -12.65
N GLY A 216 -5.39 -7.50 -11.79
CA GLY A 216 -4.06 -7.01 -12.16
C GLY A 216 -3.97 -5.49 -12.34
N ASN A 217 -5.05 -4.74 -12.06
CA ASN A 217 -5.04 -3.29 -12.20
C ASN A 217 -4.33 -2.63 -11.01
N LEU A 218 -3.49 -1.64 -11.29
CA LEU A 218 -2.92 -0.78 -10.27
C LEU A 218 -3.95 0.27 -9.85
N VAL A 219 -4.30 0.27 -8.57
CA VAL A 219 -5.15 1.30 -7.96
C VAL A 219 -4.30 2.10 -7.00
N SER A 220 -4.44 3.44 -7.02
CA SER A 220 -3.66 4.32 -6.14
C SER A 220 -4.54 5.33 -5.42
N TYR A 221 -4.26 5.52 -4.14
CA TYR A 221 -4.93 6.48 -3.28
C TYR A 221 -3.92 7.39 -2.58
N VAL A 222 -4.11 8.70 -2.67
CA VAL A 222 -3.42 9.67 -1.81
C VAL A 222 -4.31 9.90 -0.59
N LEU A 223 -3.83 9.53 0.60
CA LEU A 223 -4.69 9.42 1.79
C LEU A 223 -4.34 10.37 2.92
N ASN A 224 -3.40 11.29 2.71
CA ASN A 224 -2.81 12.09 3.79
C ASN A 224 -3.82 13.02 4.44
N GLU A 225 -4.57 13.75 3.62
CA GLU A 225 -5.61 14.65 4.12
C GLU A 225 -6.69 13.89 4.87
N LEU A 226 -7.17 12.77 4.30
CA LEU A 226 -8.15 11.91 4.96
C LEU A 226 -7.62 11.31 6.27
N SER A 227 -6.35 10.90 6.31
CA SER A 227 -5.69 10.36 7.51
C SER A 227 -5.60 11.44 8.60
N ASN A 228 -5.17 12.65 8.21
CA ASN A 228 -5.09 13.79 9.11
C ASN A 228 -6.48 14.19 9.62
N GLU A 229 -7.50 14.12 8.78
CA GLU A 229 -8.88 14.44 9.14
C GLU A 229 -9.46 13.42 10.11
N LEU A 230 -9.27 12.12 9.88
CA LEU A 230 -9.64 11.06 10.83
C LEU A 230 -8.93 11.22 12.18
N TRP A 231 -7.69 11.68 12.18
CA TRP A 231 -6.93 11.96 13.40
C TRP A 231 -7.56 13.10 14.19
N HIS A 232 -7.83 14.23 13.54
CA HIS A 232 -8.42 15.42 14.18
C HIS A 232 -9.87 15.22 14.62
N LEU A 233 -10.62 14.37 13.91
CA LEU A 233 -11.95 13.92 14.33
C LEU A 233 -11.90 13.04 15.59
N GLY A 234 -10.74 12.50 15.97
CA GLY A 234 -10.59 11.66 17.16
C GLY A 234 -11.13 10.23 17.01
N ILE A 235 -11.52 9.82 15.79
CA ILE A 235 -12.19 8.53 15.53
C ILE A 235 -11.25 7.47 14.92
N THR A 236 -9.98 7.81 14.69
CA THR A 236 -9.03 6.95 13.97
C THR A 236 -8.96 5.52 14.51
N SER A 237 -8.75 5.36 15.83
CA SER A 237 -8.65 4.04 16.46
C SER A 237 -9.94 3.24 16.33
N SER A 238 -11.09 3.89 16.54
CA SER A 238 -12.40 3.26 16.46
C SER A 238 -12.72 2.81 15.04
N ILE A 239 -12.39 3.59 14.01
CA ILE A 239 -12.56 3.19 12.60
C ILE A 239 -11.68 1.99 12.27
N PHE A 240 -10.41 2.03 12.66
CA PHE A 240 -9.49 0.92 12.43
C PHE A 240 -9.99 -0.37 13.10
N GLN A 241 -10.38 -0.30 14.37
CA GLN A 241 -10.91 -1.43 15.12
C GLN A 241 -12.24 -1.95 14.54
N LEU A 242 -13.15 -1.06 14.16
CA LEU A 242 -14.42 -1.39 13.54
C LEU A 242 -14.18 -2.21 12.26
N LEU A 243 -13.28 -1.77 11.38
CA LEU A 243 -13.05 -2.45 10.11
C LEU A 243 -12.25 -3.75 10.26
N VAL A 244 -11.16 -3.74 11.03
CA VAL A 244 -10.26 -4.91 11.14
C VAL A 244 -10.90 -6.07 11.90
N ASN A 245 -11.73 -5.78 12.91
CA ASN A 245 -12.39 -6.81 13.71
C ASN A 245 -13.75 -7.23 13.16
N TYR A 246 -14.27 -6.55 12.12
CA TYR A 246 -15.56 -6.89 11.53
C TYR A 246 -15.55 -8.31 10.97
N LYS A 247 -16.67 -9.02 11.15
CA LYS A 247 -16.94 -10.31 10.52
C LYS A 247 -18.34 -10.29 9.95
N TYR A 248 -18.44 -10.41 8.62
CA TYR A 248 -19.70 -10.40 7.91
C TYR A 248 -20.59 -11.58 8.33
N GLU A 249 -19.98 -12.74 8.58
CA GLU A 249 -20.69 -13.94 8.98
C GLU A 249 -20.07 -14.56 10.23
N ILE A 250 -20.90 -14.76 11.26
CA ILE A 250 -20.52 -15.41 12.52
C ILE A 250 -21.59 -16.45 12.85
N LYS A 251 -21.21 -17.72 13.00
CA LYS A 251 -22.14 -18.81 13.34
C LYS A 251 -23.37 -18.85 12.41
N ASN A 252 -23.17 -18.71 11.09
CA ASN A 252 -24.22 -18.65 10.05
C ASN A 252 -25.21 -17.47 10.16
N ARG A 253 -24.95 -16.48 11.04
CA ARG A 253 -25.66 -15.20 11.06
C ARG A 253 -24.90 -14.18 10.22
N LYS A 254 -25.59 -13.56 9.25
CA LYS A 254 -25.06 -12.46 8.45
C LYS A 254 -25.30 -11.14 9.18
N ASN A 255 -24.25 -10.40 9.48
CA ASN A 255 -24.30 -9.16 10.24
C ASN A 255 -24.50 -7.95 9.31
N THR A 256 -25.64 -7.92 8.60
CA THR A 256 -25.96 -6.89 7.60
C THR A 256 -26.16 -5.51 8.23
N THR A 257 -26.69 -5.44 9.45
CA THR A 257 -26.87 -4.19 10.21
C THR A 257 -25.53 -3.47 10.40
N ILE A 258 -24.52 -4.17 10.93
CA ILE A 258 -23.19 -3.61 11.14
C ILE A 258 -22.49 -3.32 9.81
N LYS A 259 -22.71 -4.15 8.78
CA LYS A 259 -22.23 -3.83 7.44
C LYS A 259 -22.75 -2.47 6.98
N ASN A 260 -24.07 -2.29 7.02
CA ASN A 260 -24.73 -1.08 6.56
C ASN A 260 -24.27 0.13 7.38
N PHE A 261 -24.09 -0.04 8.69
CA PHE A 261 -23.51 0.99 9.54
C PHE A 261 -22.11 1.41 9.07
N ILE A 262 -21.20 0.46 8.82
CA ILE A 262 -19.84 0.73 8.31
C ILE A 262 -19.91 1.49 6.98
N GLU A 263 -20.76 1.05 6.05
CA GLU A 263 -20.88 1.65 4.71
C GLU A 263 -21.42 3.09 4.76
N LEU A 264 -22.41 3.33 5.63
CA LEU A 264 -22.97 4.66 5.86
C LEU A 264 -21.93 5.57 6.52
N LEU A 265 -21.23 5.09 7.56
CA LEU A 265 -20.17 5.83 8.22
C LEU A 265 -19.03 6.17 7.25
N ALA A 266 -18.59 5.23 6.41
CA ALA A 266 -17.59 5.47 5.39
C ALA A 266 -18.03 6.54 4.39
N THR A 267 -19.29 6.48 3.95
CA THR A 267 -19.85 7.49 3.04
C THR A 267 -19.89 8.86 3.69
N THR A 268 -20.33 8.96 4.94
CA THR A 268 -20.37 10.21 5.69
C THR A 268 -18.97 10.82 5.88
N ILE A 269 -17.97 10.01 6.23
CA ILE A 269 -16.59 10.47 6.41
C ILE A 269 -16.05 11.05 5.09
N ILE A 270 -16.27 10.37 3.96
CA ILE A 270 -15.83 10.86 2.65
C ILE A 270 -16.58 12.15 2.26
N GLN A 271 -17.88 12.24 2.54
CA GLN A 271 -18.65 13.47 2.31
C GLN A 271 -18.13 14.63 3.15
N TYR A 272 -17.81 14.39 4.42
CA TYR A 272 -17.24 15.41 5.29
C TYR A 272 -15.85 15.85 4.80
N HIS A 273 -15.00 14.90 4.40
CA HIS A 273 -13.69 15.21 3.83
C HIS A 273 -13.79 16.14 2.62
N ASN A 274 -14.72 15.86 1.71
CA ASN A 274 -14.91 16.59 0.46
C ASN A 274 -15.67 17.92 0.62
N LEU A 275 -16.70 17.95 1.49
CA LEU A 275 -17.67 19.06 1.56
C LEU A 275 -17.62 19.84 2.88
N GLY A 276 -16.89 19.37 3.90
CA GLY A 276 -16.85 19.96 5.23
C GLY A 276 -18.16 19.86 6.02
N SER A 277 -19.16 19.14 5.51
CA SER A 277 -20.50 19.09 6.09
C SER A 277 -20.59 18.07 7.23
N ILE A 278 -20.93 18.55 8.42
CA ILE A 278 -21.11 17.70 9.61
C ILE A 278 -22.49 17.02 9.66
N ASN A 279 -23.44 17.45 8.82
CA ASN A 279 -24.84 17.02 8.90
C ASN A 279 -25.00 15.50 8.71
N GLY A 280 -24.13 14.90 7.90
CA GLY A 280 -24.13 13.45 7.66
C GLY A 280 -23.76 12.63 8.89
N PHE A 281 -23.10 13.19 9.91
CA PHE A 281 -22.68 12.45 11.10
C PHE A 281 -23.80 12.26 12.12
N TYR A 282 -24.74 13.20 12.26
CA TYR A 282 -25.84 13.09 13.22
C TYR A 282 -26.65 11.77 13.12
N PRO A 283 -27.13 11.34 11.93
CA PRO A 283 -27.86 10.08 11.84
C PRO A 283 -26.99 8.86 12.18
N ILE A 284 -25.68 8.91 11.88
CA ILE A 284 -24.74 7.83 12.17
C ILE A 284 -24.51 7.71 13.68
N ILE A 285 -24.22 8.82 14.34
CA ILE A 285 -24.04 8.89 15.81
C ILE A 285 -25.31 8.43 16.51
N ARG A 286 -26.49 8.87 16.06
CA ARG A 286 -27.78 8.43 16.63
C ARG A 286 -28.01 6.93 16.44
N SER A 287 -27.56 6.35 15.31
CA SER A 287 -27.71 4.91 15.06
C SER A 287 -26.89 4.05 16.03
N LEU A 288 -25.77 4.56 16.54
CA LEU A 288 -24.93 3.86 17.52
C LEU A 288 -25.66 3.58 18.84
N THR A 289 -26.68 4.37 19.17
CA THR A 289 -27.50 4.18 20.38
C THR A 289 -28.78 3.39 20.11
N SER A 290 -28.98 2.84 18.92
CA SER A 290 -30.14 2.00 18.63
C SER A 290 -29.93 0.58 19.15
N ASP A 291 -30.96 0.01 19.79
CA ASP A 291 -30.89 -1.34 20.39
C ASP A 291 -30.39 -2.38 19.38
N THR A 292 -30.85 -2.30 18.13
CA THR A 292 -30.44 -3.22 17.06
C THR A 292 -28.95 -3.11 16.73
N VAL A 293 -28.39 -1.90 16.63
CA VAL A 293 -26.96 -1.71 16.36
C VAL A 293 -26.12 -2.10 17.58
N VAL A 294 -26.60 -1.81 18.79
CA VAL A 294 -25.92 -2.18 20.04
C VAL A 294 -25.86 -3.69 20.21
N GLU A 295 -26.97 -4.39 19.99
CA GLU A 295 -27.04 -5.86 20.10
C GLU A 295 -26.15 -6.53 19.05
N GLU A 296 -26.28 -6.15 17.78
CA GLU A 296 -25.47 -6.71 16.68
C GLU A 296 -23.99 -6.35 16.83
N GLY A 297 -23.68 -5.14 17.28
CA GLY A 297 -22.32 -4.67 17.52
C GLY A 297 -21.66 -5.45 18.65
N SER A 298 -22.37 -5.63 19.78
CA SER A 298 -21.89 -6.44 20.91
C SER A 298 -21.72 -7.90 20.52
N PHE A 299 -22.57 -8.45 19.65
CA PHE A 299 -22.42 -9.81 19.13
C PHE A 299 -21.16 -9.97 18.26
N VAL A 300 -20.90 -9.01 17.36
CA VAL A 300 -19.77 -9.05 16.42
C VAL A 300 -18.44 -8.75 17.12
N TYR A 301 -18.39 -7.69 17.91
CA TYR A 301 -17.15 -7.13 18.47
C TYR A 301 -16.91 -7.50 19.94
N LYS A 302 -17.91 -8.06 20.64
CA LYS A 302 -17.84 -8.40 22.06
C LYS A 302 -17.44 -7.18 22.89
N GLU A 303 -16.52 -7.35 23.83
CA GLU A 303 -15.97 -6.33 24.72
C GLU A 303 -15.36 -5.12 23.97
N LYS A 304 -14.97 -5.27 22.70
CA LYS A 304 -14.45 -4.14 21.90
C LYS A 304 -15.53 -3.18 21.44
N TRP A 305 -16.81 -3.58 21.48
CA TRP A 305 -17.90 -2.74 21.00
C TRP A 305 -18.02 -1.43 21.79
N ASP A 306 -17.85 -1.49 23.11
CA ASP A 306 -17.93 -0.32 23.98
C ASP A 306 -16.81 0.69 23.68
N GLU A 307 -15.59 0.20 23.45
CA GLU A 307 -14.44 1.04 23.06
C GLU A 307 -14.68 1.73 21.71
N ILE A 308 -15.13 0.96 20.71
CA ILE A 308 -15.45 1.46 19.37
C ILE A 308 -16.53 2.54 19.46
N THR A 309 -17.62 2.24 20.18
CA THR A 309 -18.77 3.14 20.30
C THR A 309 -18.40 4.43 21.03
N LYS A 310 -17.69 4.33 22.15
CA LYS A 310 -17.22 5.49 22.91
C LYS A 310 -16.35 6.42 22.07
N GLY A 311 -15.43 5.87 21.28
CA GLY A 311 -14.59 6.68 20.40
C GLY A 311 -15.36 7.30 19.23
N LEU A 312 -16.33 6.61 18.64
CA LEU A 312 -17.18 7.18 17.58
C LEU A 312 -18.15 8.25 18.11
N LEU A 313 -18.66 8.11 19.33
CA LEU A 313 -19.48 9.12 20.01
C LEU A 313 -18.64 10.34 20.43
N GLY A 314 -17.35 10.15 20.70
CA GLY A 314 -16.39 11.20 21.06
C GLY A 314 -15.87 12.03 19.88
N ILE A 315 -16.51 11.97 18.72
CA ILE A 315 -16.08 12.65 17.50
C ILE A 315 -16.03 14.18 17.67
N ASN A 316 -14.89 14.78 17.32
CA ASN A 316 -14.66 16.23 17.39
C ASN A 316 -15.06 16.91 16.08
N LEU A 317 -16.36 17.17 15.92
CA LEU A 317 -16.90 17.83 14.73
C LEU A 317 -16.61 19.34 14.76
N ARG A 318 -15.89 19.84 13.75
CA ARG A 318 -15.65 21.27 13.54
C ARG A 318 -16.04 21.64 12.11
N PRO A 319 -16.83 22.69 11.87
CA PRO A 319 -17.11 23.15 10.51
C PRO A 319 -15.81 23.48 9.77
N LYS A 320 -15.64 22.95 8.56
CA LYS A 320 -14.48 23.24 7.72
C LYS A 320 -14.75 24.51 6.93
N VAL A 321 -13.89 25.53 7.07
CA VAL A 321 -13.92 26.70 6.18
C VAL A 321 -13.24 26.29 4.88
N ILE A 322 -14.02 26.03 3.84
CA ILE A 322 -13.50 25.76 2.50
C ILE A 322 -13.23 27.12 1.86
N VAL A 323 -11.96 27.50 1.78
CA VAL A 323 -11.54 28.66 1.01
C VAL A 323 -11.57 28.27 -0.47
N ILE A 324 -12.63 28.65 -1.17
CA ILE A 324 -12.64 28.62 -2.62
C ILE A 324 -11.71 29.74 -3.06
N LYS A 325 -10.51 29.40 -3.55
CA LYS A 325 -9.71 30.36 -4.29
C LYS A 325 -10.53 30.69 -5.54
N GLY A 326 -11.09 31.89 -5.59
CA GLY A 326 -11.66 32.42 -6.81
C GLY A 326 -10.52 32.48 -7.84
N ASP A 327 -10.80 32.02 -9.05
CA ASP A 327 -9.99 32.40 -10.20
C ASP A 327 -9.94 33.93 -10.19
N GLU A 328 -8.78 34.50 -9.87
CA GLU A 328 -8.52 35.89 -10.22
C GLU A 328 -8.53 35.91 -11.74
N ASP A 329 -9.64 36.37 -12.30
CA ASP A 329 -9.76 36.75 -13.70
C ASP A 329 -8.56 37.64 -14.03
N GLU A 330 -7.58 37.09 -14.73
CA GLU A 330 -6.65 37.85 -15.56
C GLU A 330 -7.47 38.48 -16.70
N THR A 331 -8.29 39.47 -16.38
CA THR A 331 -8.83 40.40 -17.35
C THR A 331 -8.59 41.84 -16.89
N SER A 332 -7.68 42.46 -17.63
CA SER A 332 -7.66 43.88 -18.01
C SER A 332 -7.53 44.96 -16.92
N SER A 333 -6.36 45.61 -16.91
CA SER A 333 -6.13 47.07 -16.91
C SER A 333 -4.64 47.29 -16.60
N ASP A 334 -3.79 47.95 -17.39
CA ASP A 334 -3.85 48.71 -18.65
C ASP A 334 -2.50 48.52 -19.38
#